data_AF-A0A1I8NSY2-F1
#
_entry.id   AF-A0A1I8NSY2-F1
#
_cell.length_a   1.000
_cell.length_b   1.000
_cell.length_c   1.000
_cell.angle_alpha   90.00
_cell.angle_beta   90.00
_cell.angle_gamma   90.00
#
_symmetry.space_group_name_H-M   'P 1'
#
loop_
_entity.id
_entity.type
_entity.pdbx_description
1 polymer ?
#
loop_
_entity_poly.entity_id
_entity_poly.type
_entity_poly.pdbx_seq_one_letter_code
_entity_poly.pdbx_strand_id
1 'polypeptide(L)'
;MDSDNRLDIGLNEVWKACRKIQDALFRYGFDIATEFCAHDPQGKGLISESLFSSILAKYKNVFGLSDFELREVTDYFRLRDGRIIYREFCKVVCDEKHNKGDHKDIATGLEWNDPMHVNIIARPEERRQLCLVLIKIAQYSHLPLLPYFQDYELVRLENT
;
A
#
# COMPACT_ATOMS: atom_id res chain seq x y z
N MET A 1 -18.13 14.15 10.49
CA MET A 1 -17.44 13.47 9.37
C MET A 1 -15.97 13.40 9.76
N ASP A 2 -15.57 12.59 10.76
CA ASP A 2 -14.28 12.88 11.43
C ASP A 2 -13.50 11.66 11.95
N SER A 3 -14.08 10.46 11.98
CA SER A 3 -13.38 9.27 12.50
C SER A 3 -12.77 8.43 11.38
N ASP A 4 -13.53 8.22 10.31
CA ASP A 4 -13.14 7.37 9.17
C ASP A 4 -11.93 7.96 8.42
N ASN A 5 -11.98 9.27 8.15
CA ASN A 5 -10.93 9.99 7.44
C ASN A 5 -9.59 10.03 8.22
N ARG A 6 -9.63 9.93 9.57
CA ARG A 6 -8.42 9.91 10.41
C ARG A 6 -7.77 8.52 10.44
N LEU A 7 -8.58 7.46 10.36
CA LEU A 7 -8.10 6.08 10.26
C LEU A 7 -7.43 5.84 8.89
N ASP A 8 -8.03 6.38 7.82
CA ASP A 8 -7.47 6.30 6.46
C ASP A 8 -6.12 7.04 6.33
N ILE A 9 -6.00 8.23 6.92
CA ILE A 9 -4.74 8.98 6.94
C ILE A 9 -3.66 8.19 7.71
N GLY A 10 -3.99 7.61 8.88
CA GLY A 10 -3.03 6.83 9.67
C GLY A 10 -2.56 5.57 8.93
N LEU A 11 -3.48 4.85 8.29
CA LEU A 11 -3.15 3.64 7.54
C LEU A 11 -2.19 3.94 6.38
N ASN A 12 -2.41 5.05 5.65
CA ASN A 12 -1.54 5.46 4.56
C ASN A 12 -0.10 5.74 5.03
N GLU A 13 0.07 6.41 6.17
CA GLU A 13 1.40 6.69 6.73
C GLU A 13 2.12 5.41 7.18
N VAL A 14 1.41 4.44 7.76
CA VAL A 14 1.97 3.11 8.09
C VAL A 14 2.47 2.40 6.83
N TRP A 15 1.67 2.38 5.75
CA TRP A 15 2.09 1.72 4.50
C TRP A 15 3.29 2.42 3.84
N LYS A 16 3.35 3.75 3.86
CA LYS A 16 4.52 4.50 3.40
C LYS A 16 5.77 4.14 4.19
N ALA A 17 5.65 4.04 5.52
CA ALA A 17 6.75 3.62 6.38
C ALA A 17 7.19 2.17 6.08
N CYS A 18 6.24 1.24 5.91
CA CYS A 18 6.55 -0.13 5.49
C CYS A 18 7.27 -0.19 4.14
N ARG A 19 6.89 0.65 3.18
CA ARG A 19 7.56 0.75 1.87
C ARG A 19 9.00 1.24 1.99
N LYS A 20 9.25 2.25 2.83
CA LYS A 20 10.62 2.72 3.11
C LYS A 20 11.50 1.61 3.70
N ILE A 21 10.95 0.85 4.64
CA ILE A 21 11.64 -0.30 5.23
C ILE A 21 11.95 -1.33 4.13
N GLN A 22 10.95 -1.73 3.34
CA GLN A 22 11.12 -2.68 2.24
C GLN A 22 12.20 -2.25 1.24
N ASP A 23 12.18 -0.99 0.79
CA ASP A 23 13.18 -0.45 -0.12
C ASP A 23 14.60 -0.53 0.46
N ALA A 24 14.75 -0.23 1.75
CA ALA A 24 16.05 -0.32 2.42
C ALA A 24 16.51 -1.77 2.63
N LEU A 25 15.61 -2.68 3.02
CA LEU A 25 15.92 -4.12 3.13
C LEU A 25 16.42 -4.65 1.78
N PHE A 26 15.74 -4.29 0.69
CA PHE A 26 16.14 -4.68 -0.66
C PHE A 26 17.49 -4.09 -1.08
N ARG A 27 17.71 -2.79 -0.85
CA ARG A 27 18.96 -2.10 -1.24
C ARG A 27 20.18 -2.62 -0.51
N TYR A 28 20.04 -2.95 0.78
CA TYR A 28 21.16 -3.36 1.63
C TYR A 28 21.26 -4.87 1.85
N GLY A 29 20.30 -5.65 1.34
CA GLY A 29 20.27 -7.11 1.50
C GLY A 29 20.13 -7.56 2.96
N PHE A 30 19.45 -6.76 3.78
CA PHE A 30 19.29 -7.04 5.21
C PHE A 30 18.09 -7.96 5.45
N ASP A 31 18.26 -9.01 6.24
CA ASP A 31 17.17 -9.89 6.66
C ASP A 31 16.74 -9.55 8.10
N ILE A 32 15.80 -8.62 8.23
CA ILE A 32 15.25 -8.24 9.54
C ILE A 32 14.46 -9.36 10.22
N ALA A 33 13.95 -10.34 9.47
CA ALA A 33 13.19 -11.44 10.06
C ALA A 33 14.08 -12.31 10.95
N THR A 34 15.35 -12.49 10.58
CA THR A 34 16.33 -13.23 11.41
C THR A 34 16.54 -12.58 12.78
N GLU A 35 16.60 -11.25 12.85
CA GLU A 35 16.79 -10.52 14.10
C GLU A 35 15.61 -10.75 15.04
N PHE A 36 14.37 -10.74 14.52
CA PHE A 36 13.20 -11.04 15.34
C PHE A 36 13.12 -12.50 15.76
N CYS A 37 13.43 -13.43 14.86
CA CYS A 37 13.43 -14.87 15.16
C CYS A 37 14.41 -15.23 16.29
N ALA A 38 15.54 -14.53 16.41
CA ALA A 38 16.48 -14.72 17.51
C ALA A 38 15.85 -14.46 18.90
N HIS A 39 14.77 -13.69 18.96
CA HIS A 39 14.05 -13.35 20.18
C HIS A 39 12.70 -14.04 20.33
N ASP A 40 12.32 -14.91 19.39
CA ASP A 40 11.14 -15.77 19.46
C ASP A 40 11.53 -17.24 19.31
N PRO A 41 12.17 -17.84 20.33
CA PRO A 41 12.61 -19.25 20.29
C PRO A 41 11.44 -20.23 20.18
N GLN A 42 10.20 -19.79 20.47
CA GLN A 42 9.00 -20.62 20.35
C GLN A 42 8.34 -20.50 18.97
N GLY A 43 8.83 -19.61 18.09
CA GLY A 43 8.33 -19.44 16.72
C GLY A 43 6.86 -19.03 16.65
N LYS A 44 6.35 -18.31 17.67
CA LYS A 44 4.94 -17.89 17.73
C LYS A 44 4.62 -16.74 16.77
N GLY A 45 5.64 -16.05 16.26
CA GLY A 45 5.52 -14.84 15.46
C GLY A 45 5.19 -13.60 16.29
N LEU A 46 5.48 -13.62 17.60
CA LEU A 46 5.11 -12.57 18.56
C LEU A 46 6.31 -12.16 19.42
N ILE A 47 6.48 -10.86 19.62
CA ILE A 47 7.50 -10.30 20.53
C ILE A 47 6.93 -9.12 21.33
N SER A 48 7.66 -8.64 22.34
CA SER A 48 7.25 -7.42 23.06
C SER A 48 7.42 -6.17 22.18
N GLU A 49 6.59 -5.18 22.43
CA GLU A 49 6.68 -3.86 21.80
C GLU A 49 8.06 -3.20 21.95
N SER A 50 8.62 -3.27 23.17
CA SER A 50 9.94 -2.70 23.47
C SER A 50 11.03 -3.33 22.62
N LEU A 51 10.97 -4.65 22.42
CA LEU A 51 11.92 -5.37 21.59
C LEU A 51 11.75 -5.00 20.11
N PHE A 52 10.51 -4.98 19.63
CA PHE A 52 10.19 -4.60 18.25
C PHE A 52 10.69 -3.18 17.93
N SER A 53 10.36 -2.22 18.78
CA SER A 53 10.79 -0.83 18.64
C SER A 53 12.30 -0.68 18.73
N SER A 54 12.97 -1.43 19.62
CA SER A 54 14.43 -1.40 19.75
C SER A 54 15.13 -1.92 18.49
N ILE A 55 14.65 -3.02 17.90
CA ILE A 55 15.18 -3.59 16.66
C ILE A 55 15.00 -2.60 15.50
N LEU A 56 13.80 -2.03 15.33
CA LEU A 56 13.58 -1.04 14.27
C LEU A 56 14.36 0.26 14.51
N ALA A 57 14.47 0.73 15.76
CA ALA A 57 15.23 1.92 16.11
C ALA A 57 16.72 1.80 15.73
N LYS A 58 17.31 0.60 15.88
CA LYS A 58 18.69 0.30 15.47
C LYS A 58 18.93 0.59 13.98
N TYR A 59 17.93 0.36 13.14
CA TYR A 59 18.01 0.55 11.69
C TYR A 59 17.23 1.77 11.18
N LYS A 60 16.66 2.58 12.08
CA LYS A 60 15.80 3.73 11.75
C LYS A 60 16.43 4.67 10.73
N ASN A 61 17.71 5.01 10.91
CA ASN A 61 18.44 5.90 10.00
C ASN A 61 18.70 5.26 8.64
N VAL A 62 18.91 3.95 8.60
CA VAL A 62 19.09 3.18 7.35
C VAL A 62 17.77 3.11 6.58
N PHE A 63 16.65 2.95 7.29
CA PHE A 63 15.31 2.92 6.72
C PHE A 63 14.76 4.30 6.36
N GLY A 64 15.37 5.39 6.83
CA GLY A 64 14.87 6.75 6.61
C GLY A 64 13.52 7.01 7.30
N LEU A 65 13.33 6.42 8.49
CA LEU A 65 12.10 6.55 9.28
C LEU A 65 12.22 7.70 10.30
N SER A 66 11.12 8.42 10.49
CA SER A 66 10.91 9.34 11.61
C SER A 66 10.47 8.60 12.88
N ASP A 67 10.56 9.24 14.05
CA ASP A 67 10.02 8.67 15.31
C ASP A 67 8.50 8.50 15.27
N PHE A 68 7.82 9.35 14.50
CA PHE A 68 6.38 9.24 14.29
C PHE A 68 6.05 7.98 13.50
N GLU A 69 6.68 7.78 12.34
CA GLU A 69 6.48 6.59 11.51
C GLU A 69 6.83 5.30 12.25
N LEU A 70 7.91 5.30 13.03
CA LEU A 70 8.27 4.15 13.87
C LEU A 70 7.15 3.82 14.86
N ARG A 71 6.57 4.83 15.51
CA ARG A 71 5.47 4.65 16.46
C ARG A 71 4.22 4.12 15.76
N GLU A 72 3.83 4.71 14.64
CA GLU A 72 2.64 4.28 13.90
C GLU A 72 2.77 2.82 13.42
N VAL A 73 3.94 2.42 12.92
CA VAL A 73 4.20 1.02 12.53
C VAL A 73 4.13 0.10 13.74
N THR A 74 4.77 0.45 14.86
CA THR A 74 4.70 -0.33 16.10
C THR A 74 3.25 -0.45 16.60
N ASP A 75 2.49 0.63 16.58
CA ASP A 75 1.11 0.66 17.06
C ASP A 75 0.20 -0.18 16.17
N TYR A 76 0.39 -0.13 14.85
CA TYR A 76 -0.39 -0.89 13.88
C TYR A 76 -0.27 -2.41 14.07
N PHE A 77 0.94 -2.92 14.30
CA PHE A 77 1.18 -4.35 14.51
C PHE A 77 0.98 -4.80 15.98
N ARG A 78 0.52 -3.91 16.87
CA ARG A 78 0.28 -4.23 18.27
C ARG A 78 -1.06 -4.95 18.45
N LEU A 79 -1.02 -6.08 19.13
CA LEU A 79 -2.20 -6.81 19.60
C LEU A 79 -2.79 -6.16 20.85
N ARG A 80 -4.03 -6.55 21.17
CA ARG A 80 -4.74 -6.07 22.37
C ARG A 80 -4.03 -6.40 23.69
N ASP A 81 -3.18 -7.42 23.70
CA ASP A 81 -2.40 -7.83 24.87
C ASP A 81 -1.03 -7.13 24.97
N GLY A 82 -0.74 -6.18 24.07
CA GLY A 82 0.50 -5.40 24.06
C GLY A 82 1.68 -6.05 23.34
N ARG A 83 1.52 -7.27 22.80
CA ARG A 83 2.55 -7.92 21.98
C ARG A 83 2.47 -7.48 20.53
N ILE A 84 3.58 -7.54 19.81
CA ILE A 84 3.65 -7.21 18.38
C ILE A 84 3.66 -8.49 17.56
N ILE A 85 2.83 -8.54 16.51
CA ILE A 85 2.80 -9.64 15.54
C ILE A 85 3.86 -9.45 14.43
N TYR A 86 5.13 -9.57 14.82
CA TYR A 86 6.25 -9.32 13.90
C TYR A 86 6.23 -10.22 12.66
N ARG A 87 5.60 -11.40 12.74
CA ARG A 87 5.46 -12.29 11.58
C ARG A 87 4.62 -11.66 10.47
N GLU A 88 3.58 -10.89 10.79
CA GLU A 88 2.80 -10.16 9.78
C GLU A 88 3.59 -8.96 9.25
N PHE A 89 4.28 -8.25 10.13
CA PHE A 89 5.21 -7.20 9.72
C PHE A 89 6.25 -7.71 8.71
N CYS A 90 6.93 -8.83 9.01
CA CYS A 90 7.90 -9.43 8.10
C CYS A 90 7.27 -9.86 6.77
N LYS A 91 6.03 -10.39 6.77
CA LYS A 91 5.34 -10.66 5.50
C LYS A 91 5.13 -9.39 4.69
N VAL A 92 4.83 -8.26 5.33
CA VAL A 92 4.64 -7.00 4.62
C VAL A 92 5.95 -6.46 4.04
N VAL A 93 7.04 -6.46 4.82
CA VAL A 93 8.28 -5.78 4.42
C VAL A 93 9.31 -6.68 3.73
N CYS A 94 9.24 -8.00 3.94
CA CYS A 94 10.17 -8.97 3.35
C CYS A 94 9.58 -9.73 2.16
N ASP A 95 8.26 -9.65 1.88
CA ASP A 95 7.69 -10.36 0.73
C ASP A 95 8.13 -9.70 -0.59
N GLU A 96 9.06 -10.37 -1.26
CA GLU A 96 9.60 -10.02 -2.57
C GLU A 96 8.52 -9.99 -3.68
N LYS A 97 7.34 -10.59 -3.43
CA LYS A 97 6.28 -10.75 -4.44
C LYS A 97 5.53 -9.47 -4.81
N HIS A 98 5.80 -8.35 -4.15
CA HIS A 98 5.29 -7.05 -4.63
C HIS A 98 5.96 -6.57 -5.92
N ASN A 99 6.99 -7.27 -6.44
CA ASN A 99 7.65 -6.89 -7.69
C ASN A 99 7.90 -8.01 -8.71
N LYS A 100 7.56 -9.27 -8.43
CA LYS A 100 7.69 -10.36 -9.41
C LYS A 100 6.51 -11.33 -9.34
N GLY A 101 5.60 -11.13 -10.29
CA GLY A 101 4.64 -12.09 -10.87
C GLY A 101 4.12 -13.21 -9.98
N ASP A 102 2.93 -13.03 -9.41
CA ASP A 102 1.80 -13.98 -9.59
C ASP A 102 0.47 -13.48 -8.99
N HIS A 103 0.32 -12.18 -8.69
CA HIS A 103 -0.99 -11.63 -8.36
C HIS A 103 -1.76 -11.38 -9.65
N LYS A 104 -2.50 -12.41 -10.05
CA LYS A 104 -3.66 -12.31 -10.94
C LYS A 104 -4.57 -11.18 -10.44
N ASP A 105 -4.57 -10.09 -11.19
CA ASP A 105 -5.64 -9.10 -11.32
C ASP A 105 -6.21 -8.49 -10.02
N ILE A 106 -5.37 -7.89 -9.17
CA ILE A 106 -5.88 -6.84 -8.26
C ILE A 106 -4.96 -5.64 -8.32
N ALA A 107 -5.43 -4.63 -9.05
CA ALA A 107 -4.88 -3.28 -9.08
C ALA A 107 -4.68 -2.77 -7.64
N THR A 108 -3.46 -2.38 -7.27
CA THR A 108 -3.14 -1.94 -5.90
C THR A 108 -3.59 -0.51 -5.61
N GLY A 109 -4.17 0.18 -6.60
CA GLY A 109 -4.49 1.61 -6.51
C GLY A 109 -3.26 2.51 -6.67
N LEU A 110 -2.04 1.96 -6.55
CA LEU A 110 -0.78 2.71 -6.64
C LEU A 110 -0.35 2.97 -8.09
N GLU A 111 -0.74 2.10 -9.02
CA GLU A 111 -0.58 2.28 -10.48
C GLU A 111 -1.30 3.51 -11.04
N TRP A 112 -2.23 4.10 -10.29
CA TRP A 112 -2.95 5.33 -10.66
C TRP A 112 -2.14 6.61 -10.37
N ASN A 113 -1.06 6.51 -9.60
CA ASN A 113 -0.19 7.64 -9.24
C ASN A 113 1.09 7.73 -10.10
N ASP A 114 1.33 6.77 -11.00
CA ASP A 114 2.48 6.80 -11.91
C ASP A 114 2.12 7.58 -13.18
N PRO A 115 2.76 8.74 -13.45
CA PRO A 115 2.50 9.55 -14.64
C PRO A 115 2.80 8.83 -15.96
N MET A 116 3.62 7.77 -15.93
CA MET A 116 4.01 6.98 -17.09
C MET A 116 3.11 5.74 -17.29
N HIS A 117 2.27 5.42 -16.30
CA HIS A 117 1.38 4.27 -16.36
C HIS A 117 0.06 4.69 -17.02
N VAL A 118 -0.08 4.39 -18.31
CA VAL A 118 -1.30 4.74 -19.03
C VAL A 118 -2.36 3.69 -18.73
N ASN A 119 -3.36 4.06 -17.93
CA ASN A 119 -4.50 3.21 -17.62
C ASN A 119 -5.45 3.10 -18.83
N ILE A 120 -5.00 2.38 -19.85
CA ILE A 120 -5.73 2.16 -21.10
C ILE A 120 -6.36 0.78 -21.05
N ILE A 121 -7.67 0.73 -21.19
CA ILE A 121 -8.37 -0.51 -21.53
C ILE A 121 -8.05 -0.81 -22.99
N ALA A 122 -7.08 -1.70 -23.22
CA ALA A 122 -6.52 -1.97 -24.54
C ALA A 122 -7.55 -2.50 -25.56
N ARG A 123 -8.55 -3.26 -25.08
CA ARG A 123 -9.56 -3.89 -25.94
C ARG A 123 -10.83 -3.05 -26.03
N PRO A 124 -11.30 -2.70 -27.25
CA PRO A 124 -12.54 -1.93 -27.43
C PRO A 124 -13.78 -2.59 -26.81
N GLU A 125 -13.84 -3.92 -26.80
CA GLU A 125 -14.95 -4.69 -26.25
C GLU A 125 -15.05 -4.55 -24.73
N GLU A 126 -13.91 -4.63 -24.03
CA GLU A 126 -13.82 -4.48 -22.57
C GLU A 126 -14.18 -3.05 -22.16
N ARG A 127 -13.71 -2.04 -22.93
CA ARG A 127 -14.10 -0.63 -22.73
C ARG A 127 -15.62 -0.45 -22.87
N ARG A 128 -16.23 -1.06 -23.89
CA ARG A 128 -17.68 -1.02 -24.10
C ARG A 128 -18.45 -1.67 -22.95
N GLN A 129 -18.01 -2.83 -22.48
CA GLN A 129 -18.63 -3.51 -21.34
C GLN A 129 -18.60 -2.63 -20.08
N LEU A 130 -17.46 -2.00 -19.80
CA LEU A 130 -17.33 -1.08 -18.66
C LEU A 130 -18.30 0.11 -18.79
N CYS A 131 -18.38 0.75 -19.96
CA CYS A 131 -19.32 1.84 -20.20
C CYS A 131 -20.77 1.42 -19.92
N LEU A 132 -21.18 0.21 -20.32
CA LEU A 132 -22.53 -0.30 -20.08
C LEU A 132 -22.81 -0.54 -18.59
N VAL A 133 -21.82 -1.03 -17.83
CA VAL A 133 -21.93 -1.21 -16.38
C VAL A 133 -22.08 0.13 -15.68
N LEU A 134 -21.24 1.11 -16.03
CA LEU A 134 -21.31 2.46 -15.48
C LEU A 134 -22.68 3.09 -15.76
N ILE A 135 -23.20 2.97 -16.99
CA ILE A 135 -24.54 3.47 -17.35
C ILE A 135 -25.63 2.85 -16.48
N LYS A 136 -25.59 1.54 -16.24
CA LYS A 136 -26.57 0.86 -15.36
C LYS A 136 -26.49 1.36 -13.92
N ILE A 137 -25.28 1.55 -13.38
CA ILE A 137 -25.08 2.09 -12.03
C ILE A 137 -25.63 3.51 -11.96
N ALA A 138 -25.31 4.35 -12.93
CA ALA A 138 -25.77 5.73 -12.99
C ALA A 138 -27.30 5.84 -13.07
N GLN A 139 -27.95 4.96 -13.83
CA GLN A 139 -29.41 4.86 -13.87
C GLN A 139 -29.99 4.47 -12.51
N TYR A 140 -29.37 3.54 -11.80
CA TYR A 140 -29.80 3.11 -10.47
C TYR A 140 -29.55 4.17 -9.40
N SER A 141 -28.46 4.92 -9.50
CA SER A 141 -28.06 5.96 -8.55
C SER A 141 -28.62 7.34 -8.88
N HIS A 142 -29.38 7.49 -9.97
CA HIS A 142 -29.87 8.77 -10.50
C HIS A 142 -28.77 9.83 -10.71
N LEU A 143 -27.55 9.39 -10.99
CA LEU A 143 -26.41 10.27 -11.25
C LEU A 143 -26.25 10.47 -12.75
N PRO A 144 -26.15 11.70 -13.25
CA PRO A 144 -25.81 11.92 -14.65
C PRO A 144 -24.35 11.50 -14.88
N LEU A 145 -24.13 10.51 -15.75
CA LEU A 145 -22.80 10.29 -16.30
C LEU A 145 -22.50 11.38 -17.30
N LEU A 146 -21.79 12.41 -16.85
CA LEU A 146 -21.08 13.28 -17.75
C LEU A 146 -19.93 12.46 -18.37
N PRO A 147 -19.76 12.47 -19.70
CA PRO A 147 -18.58 11.88 -20.31
C PRO A 147 -17.36 12.66 -19.82
N TYR A 148 -16.72 12.17 -18.76
CA TYR A 148 -15.38 12.58 -18.39
C TYR A 148 -14.53 12.41 -19.66
N PHE A 149 -13.86 13.49 -20.08
CA PHE A 149 -13.04 13.64 -21.30
C PHE A 149 -13.65 14.32 -22.54
N GLN A 150 -14.87 14.87 -22.54
CA GLN A 150 -15.27 15.76 -23.65
C GLN A 150 -14.36 17.01 -23.78
N ASP A 151 -13.90 17.54 -22.65
CA ASP A 151 -13.04 18.73 -22.63
C ASP A 151 -11.64 18.47 -23.21
N TYR A 152 -11.18 17.22 -23.22
CA TYR A 152 -9.86 16.83 -23.75
C TYR A 152 -9.91 16.44 -25.24
N GLU A 153 -11.08 16.14 -25.79
CA GLU A 153 -11.24 15.92 -27.23
C GLU A 153 -11.20 17.23 -28.03
N LEU A 154 -11.59 18.35 -27.41
CA LEU A 154 -11.55 19.69 -28.04
C LEU A 154 -10.13 20.20 -28.29
N VAL A 155 -9.15 19.82 -27.45
CA VAL A 155 -7.76 20.28 -27.58
C VAL A 155 -7.03 19.62 -28.77
N ARG A 156 -7.55 18.51 -29.30
CA ARG A 156 -6.93 17.79 -30.43
C ARG A 156 -7.30 18.35 -31.80
N LEU A 157 -8.37 19.14 -31.90
CA LEU A 157 -8.89 19.66 -33.17
C LEU A 157 -8.40 21.08 -33.51
N GLU A 158 -7.72 21.78 -32.60
CA GLU A 158 -7.20 23.14 -32.86
C GLU A 158 -5.80 23.19 -33.48
N ASN A 159 -5.14 22.04 -33.71
CA ASN A 159 -3.77 21.97 -34.25
C ASN A 159 -3.65 21.12 -35.53
N THR A 160 -4.65 21.14 -36.41
CA THR A 160 -4.53 20.62 -37.79
C THR A 160 -5.25 21.55 -38.74
#